data_AF-A0A429ELP9-F1
#
_entry.id   AF-A0A429ELP9-F1
#
_cell.length_a   1.000
_cell.length_b   1.000
_cell.length_c   1.000
_cell.angle_alpha   90.00
_cell.angle_beta   90.00
_cell.angle_gamma   90.00
#
_symmetry.space_group_name_H-M   'P 1'
#
loop_
_entity.id
_entity.type
_entity.pdbx_description
1 polymer ?
#
loop_
_entity_poly.entity_id
_entity_poly.type
_entity_poly.pdbx_seq_one_letter_code
_entity_poly.pdbx_strand_id
1 'polypeptide(L)'
;MSAQMEQLIAQFENFQAKVRQAEARFAEVGDMQERIAQVETSVTSPSGEVTVVAGAGGTVTDLRLSAGAMRLEAGHLSSVIMSTLRKAVAGAAQQQAGIVDETFGEAFGVNTSQQVREAQAEAFGTVEEEPASQQQQPQQPSRPARRPAPRDDDDYFDDGSFLRRS
;
A
#
# COMPACT_ATOMS: atom_id res chain seq x y z
N MET A 1 -11.12 -63.35 -22.36
CA MET A 1 -12.18 -62.31 -22.53
C MET A 1 -12.53 -61.58 -21.21
N SER A 2 -11.96 -61.93 -20.05
CA SER A 2 -12.24 -61.28 -18.75
C SER A 2 -11.43 -60.00 -18.49
N ALA A 3 -10.13 -59.96 -18.83
CA ALA A 3 -9.24 -58.83 -18.54
C ALA A 3 -9.70 -57.50 -19.18
N GLN A 4 -10.32 -57.56 -20.36
CA GLN A 4 -10.83 -56.37 -21.05
C GLN A 4 -12.08 -55.80 -20.37
N MET A 5 -12.90 -56.65 -19.74
CA MET A 5 -14.08 -56.25 -18.99
C MET A 5 -13.70 -55.65 -17.62
N GLU A 6 -12.70 -56.24 -16.95
CA GLU A 6 -12.11 -55.69 -15.72
C GLU A 6 -11.54 -54.29 -15.95
N GLN A 7 -10.84 -54.08 -17.08
CA GLN A 7 -10.32 -52.77 -17.47
C GLN A 7 -11.43 -51.73 -17.71
N LEU A 8 -12.57 -52.14 -18.30
CA LEU A 8 -13.72 -51.24 -18.50
C LEU A 8 -14.37 -50.83 -17.18
N ILE A 9 -14.52 -51.76 -16.23
CA ILE A 9 -15.08 -51.46 -14.89
C ILE A 9 -14.18 -50.47 -14.15
N ALA A 10 -12.88 -50.72 -14.12
CA ALA A 10 -11.92 -49.81 -13.48
C ALA A 10 -11.92 -48.41 -14.12
N GLN A 11 -12.06 -48.32 -15.45
CA GLN A 11 -12.19 -47.03 -16.14
C GLN A 11 -13.48 -46.31 -15.77
N PHE A 12 -14.59 -47.03 -15.64
CA PHE A 12 -15.87 -46.46 -15.24
C PHE A 12 -15.86 -45.95 -13.79
N GLU A 13 -15.27 -46.70 -12.87
CA GLU A 13 -15.08 -46.27 -11.47
C GLU A 13 -14.22 -45.01 -11.38
N ASN A 14 -13.12 -44.97 -12.14
CA ASN A 14 -12.26 -43.78 -12.22
C ASN A 14 -13.00 -42.58 -12.83
N PHE A 15 -13.82 -42.81 -13.86
CA PHE A 15 -14.64 -41.75 -14.46
C PHE A 15 -15.66 -41.22 -13.46
N GLN A 16 -16.39 -42.10 -12.76
CA GLN A 16 -17.32 -41.69 -11.71
C GLN A 16 -16.64 -40.91 -10.59
N ALA A 17 -15.46 -41.35 -10.16
CA ALA A 17 -14.68 -40.65 -9.15
C ALA A 17 -14.29 -39.23 -9.61
N LYS A 18 -13.87 -39.08 -10.88
CA LYS A 18 -13.56 -37.77 -11.48
C LYS A 18 -14.80 -36.87 -11.61
N VAL A 19 -15.94 -37.44 -11.98
CA VAL A 19 -17.21 -36.68 -12.06
C VAL A 19 -17.60 -36.17 -10.67
N ARG A 20 -17.61 -37.04 -9.64
CA ARG A 20 -17.88 -36.63 -8.25
C ARG A 20 -16.93 -35.56 -7.75
N GLN A 21 -15.63 -35.70 -8.08
CA GLN A 21 -14.63 -34.70 -7.72
C GLN A 21 -14.85 -33.36 -8.45
N ALA A 22 -15.25 -33.39 -9.72
CA ALA A 22 -15.56 -32.19 -10.47
C ALA A 22 -16.82 -31.51 -9.89
N GLU A 23 -17.87 -32.27 -9.60
CA GLU A 23 -19.10 -31.76 -8.96
C GLU A 23 -18.81 -31.07 -7.62
N ALA A 24 -18.01 -31.70 -6.76
CA ALA A 24 -17.59 -31.11 -5.48
C ALA A 24 -16.85 -29.77 -5.67
N ARG A 25 -15.91 -29.71 -6.62
CA ARG A 25 -15.17 -28.48 -6.94
C ARG A 25 -16.07 -27.38 -7.50
N PHE A 26 -17.06 -27.72 -8.32
CA PHE A 26 -18.01 -26.74 -8.84
C PHE A 26 -18.89 -26.17 -7.74
N ALA A 27 -19.31 -27.00 -6.77
CA ALA A 27 -20.05 -26.53 -5.60
C ALA A 27 -19.21 -25.57 -4.76
N GLU A 28 -17.96 -25.92 -4.45
CA GLU A 28 -17.02 -25.05 -3.71
C GLU A 28 -16.80 -23.69 -4.40
N VAL A 29 -16.69 -23.68 -5.73
CA VAL A 29 -16.57 -22.44 -6.52
C VAL A 29 -17.85 -21.60 -6.42
N GLY A 30 -19.02 -22.22 -6.48
CA GLY A 30 -20.30 -21.52 -6.36
C GLY A 30 -20.47 -20.86 -4.98
N ASP A 31 -20.21 -21.62 -3.92
CA ASP A 31 -20.25 -21.14 -2.55
C ASP A 31 -19.24 -20.00 -2.33
N MET A 32 -18.03 -20.12 -2.88
CA MET A 32 -17.03 -19.06 -2.83
C MET A 32 -17.52 -17.79 -3.54
N GLN A 33 -18.10 -17.90 -4.73
CA GLN A 33 -18.62 -16.73 -5.46
C GLN A 33 -19.73 -16.02 -4.69
N GLU A 34 -20.63 -16.77 -4.06
CA GLU A 34 -21.70 -16.21 -3.23
C GLU A 34 -21.13 -15.49 -2.00
N ARG A 35 -20.15 -16.10 -1.32
CA ARG A 35 -19.46 -15.47 -0.18
C ARG A 35 -18.71 -14.19 -0.57
N ILE A 36 -18.04 -14.18 -1.73
CA ILE A 36 -17.37 -12.98 -2.25
C ILE A 36 -18.40 -11.88 -2.57
N ALA A 37 -19.54 -12.24 -3.17
CA ALA A 37 -20.60 -11.27 -3.49
C ALA A 37 -21.19 -10.59 -2.24
N GLN A 38 -21.11 -11.26 -1.08
CA GLN A 38 -21.56 -10.75 0.22
C GLN A 38 -20.45 -10.02 0.99
N VAL A 39 -19.23 -9.90 0.44
CA VAL A 39 -18.15 -9.14 1.08
C VAL A 39 -18.56 -7.68 1.17
N GLU A 40 -18.63 -7.20 2.40
CA GLU A 40 -18.87 -5.81 2.74
C GLU A 40 -18.06 -5.46 3.99
N THR A 41 -17.27 -4.40 3.90
CA THR A 41 -16.50 -3.83 5.01
C THR A 41 -16.95 -2.41 5.26
N SER A 42 -17.50 -2.17 6.45
CA SER A 42 -17.88 -0.83 6.91
C SER A 42 -16.84 -0.30 7.89
N VAL A 43 -16.28 0.87 7.59
CA VAL A 43 -15.30 1.55 8.45
C VAL A 43 -15.80 2.94 8.77
N THR A 44 -15.76 3.29 10.06
CA THR A 44 -16.08 4.64 10.53
C THR A 44 -14.82 5.32 11.05
N SER A 45 -14.69 6.63 10.79
CA SER A 45 -13.60 7.44 11.31
C SER A 45 -13.58 7.43 12.85
N PRO A 46 -12.43 7.62 13.51
CA PRO A 46 -12.32 7.53 14.98
C PRO A 46 -13.31 8.40 15.74
N SER A 47 -13.66 9.55 15.19
CA SER A 47 -14.55 10.55 15.78
C SER A 47 -15.98 10.52 15.19
N GLY A 48 -16.29 9.57 14.30
CA GLY A 48 -17.65 9.30 13.83
C GLY A 48 -18.18 10.25 12.74
N GLU A 49 -17.33 11.05 12.13
CA GLU A 49 -17.72 11.99 11.08
C GLU A 49 -17.90 11.33 9.72
N VAL A 50 -17.17 10.26 9.42
CA VAL A 50 -17.17 9.62 8.11
C VAL A 50 -17.37 8.12 8.27
N THR A 51 -18.31 7.55 7.55
CA THR A 51 -18.48 6.10 7.41
C THR A 51 -18.35 5.73 5.94
N VAL A 52 -17.50 4.76 5.63
CA VAL A 52 -17.30 4.22 4.27
C VAL A 52 -17.67 2.75 4.28
N VAL A 53 -18.40 2.33 3.26
CA VAL A 53 -18.68 0.92 2.97
C VAL A 53 -17.99 0.53 1.68
N ALA A 54 -17.19 -0.54 1.73
CA ALA A 54 -16.54 -1.13 0.56
C ALA A 54 -16.94 -2.60 0.40
N GLY A 55 -17.32 -2.96 -0.81
CA GLY A 55 -17.62 -4.34 -1.21
C GLY A 55 -16.42 -5.07 -1.82
N ALA A 56 -16.70 -6.24 -2.39
CA ALA A 56 -15.72 -7.08 -3.09
C ALA A 56 -14.77 -6.28 -4.02
N GLY A 57 -13.50 -6.68 -4.03
CA GLY A 57 -12.44 -6.02 -4.79
C GLY A 57 -12.09 -4.60 -4.31
N GLY A 58 -12.65 -4.13 -3.19
CA GLY A 58 -12.44 -2.78 -2.70
C GLY A 58 -13.34 -1.73 -3.37
N THR A 59 -14.44 -2.15 -3.98
CA THR A 59 -15.41 -1.23 -4.60
C THR A 59 -16.13 -0.44 -3.51
N VAL A 60 -16.04 0.90 -3.51
CA VAL A 60 -16.79 1.72 -2.54
C VAL A 60 -18.26 1.78 -2.94
N THR A 61 -19.15 1.33 -2.05
CA THR A 61 -20.60 1.25 -2.29
C THR A 61 -21.39 2.32 -1.55
N ASP A 62 -20.89 2.82 -0.41
CA ASP A 62 -21.53 3.87 0.37
C ASP A 62 -20.50 4.78 1.05
N LEU A 63 -20.85 6.05 1.18
CA LEU A 63 -20.10 7.07 1.90
C LEU A 63 -21.08 7.97 2.65
N ARG A 64 -20.99 7.98 3.98
CA ARG A 64 -21.84 8.81 4.84
C ARG A 64 -21.01 9.81 5.61
N LEU A 65 -21.47 11.05 5.61
CA LEU A 65 -20.92 12.13 6.40
C LEU A 65 -21.92 12.50 7.50
N SER A 66 -21.46 12.53 8.74
CA SER A 66 -22.30 12.99 9.85
C SER A 66 -22.39 14.51 9.89
N ALA A 67 -23.31 15.06 10.68
CA ALA A 67 -23.38 16.51 10.90
C ALA A 67 -22.08 17.08 11.52
N GLY A 68 -21.28 16.24 12.19
CA GLY A 68 -19.95 16.61 12.70
C GLY A 68 -18.94 16.89 11.57
N ALA A 69 -19.03 16.15 10.47
CA ALA A 69 -18.16 16.33 9.30
C ALA A 69 -18.27 17.74 8.71
N MET A 70 -19.47 18.31 8.70
CA MET A 70 -19.75 19.64 8.16
C MET A 70 -19.14 20.78 8.98
N ARG A 71 -18.67 20.49 10.20
CA ARG A 71 -17.99 21.45 11.07
C ARG A 71 -16.47 21.38 10.97
N LEU A 72 -15.94 20.38 10.26
CA LEU A 72 -14.51 20.24 10.03
C LEU A 72 -14.04 21.23 8.97
N GLU A 73 -12.78 21.64 9.07
CA GLU A 73 -12.09 22.33 7.98
C GLU A 73 -11.95 21.38 6.78
N ALA A 74 -12.00 21.92 5.56
CA ALA A 74 -12.09 21.14 4.32
C ALA A 74 -10.87 20.23 4.10
N GLY A 75 -9.65 20.71 4.39
CA GLY A 75 -8.43 19.91 4.34
C GLY A 75 -8.46 18.76 5.35
N HIS A 76 -8.89 19.03 6.58
CA HIS A 76 -9.04 17.98 7.59
C HIS A 76 -10.09 16.94 7.19
N LEU A 77 -11.26 17.37 6.70
CA LEU A 77 -12.30 16.45 6.22
C LEU A 77 -11.80 15.56 5.08
N SER A 78 -11.07 16.13 4.11
CA SER A 78 -10.46 15.37 3.02
C SER A 78 -9.52 14.28 3.54
N SER A 79 -8.65 14.61 4.50
CA SER A 79 -7.76 13.65 5.15
C SER A 79 -8.53 12.52 5.85
N VAL A 80 -9.58 12.85 6.59
CA VAL A 80 -10.42 11.87 7.29
C VAL A 80 -11.13 10.94 6.29
N ILE A 81 -11.69 11.49 5.20
CA ILE A 81 -12.33 10.71 4.14
C ILE A 81 -11.33 9.76 3.51
N MET A 82 -10.18 10.27 3.07
CA MET A 82 -9.16 9.47 2.38
C MET A 82 -8.62 8.35 3.27
N SER A 83 -8.34 8.63 4.55
CA SER A 83 -7.85 7.61 5.49
C SER A 83 -8.91 6.55 5.80
N THR A 84 -10.17 6.93 5.95
CA THR A 84 -11.29 6.00 6.20
C THR A 84 -11.56 5.14 4.96
N LEU A 85 -11.49 5.72 3.77
CA LEU A 85 -11.67 5.02 2.50
C LEU A 85 -10.58 3.97 2.27
N ARG A 86 -9.31 4.33 2.46
CA ARG A 86 -8.19 3.37 2.35
C ARG A 86 -8.38 2.17 3.27
N LYS A 87 -8.83 2.39 4.51
CA LYS A 87 -9.11 1.31 5.47
C LYS A 87 -10.26 0.41 5.02
N ALA A 88 -11.35 0.97 4.51
CA ALA A 88 -12.49 0.19 4.03
C ALA A 88 -12.11 -0.69 2.82
N VAL A 89 -11.43 -0.08 1.84
CA VAL A 89 -10.93 -0.78 0.63
C VAL A 89 -9.96 -1.89 1.01
N ALA A 90 -9.01 -1.59 1.90
CA ALA A 90 -8.04 -2.55 2.41
C ALA A 90 -8.71 -3.76 3.07
N GLY A 91 -9.68 -3.51 3.96
CA GLY A 91 -10.41 -4.56 4.66
C GLY A 91 -11.24 -5.43 3.72
N ALA A 92 -11.94 -4.83 2.75
CA ALA A 92 -12.76 -5.58 1.80
C ALA A 92 -11.89 -6.47 0.88
N ALA A 93 -10.77 -5.95 0.39
CA ALA A 93 -9.83 -6.73 -0.41
C ALA A 93 -9.20 -7.89 0.40
N GLN A 94 -8.85 -7.65 1.67
CA GLN A 94 -8.33 -8.69 2.56
C GLN A 94 -9.38 -9.77 2.86
N GLN A 95 -10.64 -9.38 3.09
CA GLN A 95 -11.74 -10.30 3.33
C GLN A 95 -11.98 -11.20 2.11
N GLN A 96 -12.00 -10.63 0.90
CA GLN A 96 -12.10 -11.41 -0.34
C GLN A 96 -10.92 -12.38 -0.48
N ALA A 97 -9.71 -11.92 -0.22
CA ALA A 97 -8.52 -12.76 -0.35
C ALA A 97 -8.52 -13.94 0.63
N GLY A 98 -9.04 -13.74 1.86
CA GLY A 98 -9.23 -14.82 2.82
C GLY A 98 -10.24 -15.88 2.33
N ILE A 99 -11.32 -15.48 1.66
CA ILE A 99 -12.31 -16.41 1.10
C ILE A 99 -11.69 -17.25 -0.04
N VAL A 100 -10.87 -16.62 -0.88
CA VAL A 100 -10.15 -17.31 -1.96
C VAL A 100 -9.11 -18.28 -1.40
N ASP A 101 -8.35 -17.86 -0.39
CA ASP A 101 -7.34 -18.71 0.26
C ASP A 101 -7.95 -19.92 0.98
N GLU A 102 -9.13 -19.78 1.58
CA GLU A 102 -9.83 -20.92 2.19
C GLU A 102 -10.27 -21.97 1.15
N THR A 103 -10.66 -21.50 -0.05
CA THR A 103 -11.16 -22.39 -1.11
C THR A 103 -10.04 -23.03 -1.92
N PHE A 104 -8.95 -22.29 -2.15
CA PHE A 104 -7.90 -22.68 -3.10
C PHE A 104 -6.48 -22.70 -2.51
N GLY A 105 -6.27 -22.16 -1.33
CA GLY A 105 -4.93 -21.95 -0.78
C GLY A 105 -4.19 -23.24 -0.48
N GLU A 106 -4.83 -24.22 0.16
CA GLU A 106 -4.23 -25.52 0.41
C GLU A 106 -4.17 -26.40 -0.85
N ALA A 107 -5.19 -26.30 -1.71
CA ALA A 107 -5.31 -27.14 -2.91
C ALA A 107 -4.33 -26.76 -4.04
N PHE A 108 -3.96 -25.47 -4.13
CA PHE A 108 -3.13 -24.94 -5.23
C PHE A 108 -1.88 -24.18 -4.76
N GLY A 109 -1.65 -24.08 -3.46
CA GLY A 109 -0.52 -23.32 -2.90
C GLY A 109 -0.60 -21.82 -3.16
N VAL A 110 -1.82 -21.29 -3.34
CA VAL A 110 -2.08 -19.87 -3.62
C VAL A 110 -2.24 -19.13 -2.29
N ASN A 111 -1.59 -17.97 -2.14
CA ASN A 111 -1.74 -17.10 -0.98
C ASN A 111 -2.12 -15.69 -1.48
N THR A 112 -3.38 -15.56 -1.89
CA THR A 112 -3.96 -14.31 -2.40
C THR A 112 -4.00 -13.25 -1.30
N SER A 113 -4.19 -13.62 -0.02
CA SER A 113 -4.18 -12.64 1.08
C SER A 113 -2.84 -11.94 1.25
N GLN A 114 -1.73 -12.66 1.06
CA GLN A 114 -0.41 -12.06 1.06
C GLN A 114 -0.20 -11.13 -0.14
N GLN A 115 -0.58 -11.55 -1.34
CA GLN A 115 -0.47 -10.71 -2.54
C GLN A 115 -1.29 -9.42 -2.43
N VAL A 116 -2.50 -9.51 -1.87
CA VAL A 116 -3.34 -8.33 -1.62
C VAL A 116 -2.69 -7.39 -0.60
N ARG A 117 -2.06 -7.93 0.46
CA ARG A 117 -1.35 -7.11 1.44
C ARG A 117 -0.14 -6.40 0.82
N GLU A 118 0.63 -7.09 -0.01
CA GLU A 118 1.78 -6.53 -0.74
C GLU A 118 1.33 -5.43 -1.71
N ALA A 119 0.30 -5.69 -2.52
CA ALA A 119 -0.27 -4.69 -3.44
C ALA A 119 -0.82 -3.46 -2.70
N GLN A 120 -1.42 -3.63 -1.52
CA GLN A 120 -1.86 -2.51 -0.69
C GLN A 120 -0.69 -1.71 -0.11
N ALA A 121 0.39 -2.39 0.31
CA ALA A 121 1.59 -1.72 0.81
C ALA A 121 2.27 -0.90 -0.30
N GLU A 122 2.31 -1.40 -1.53
CA GLU A 122 2.82 -0.68 -2.70
C GLU A 122 1.90 0.48 -3.12
N ALA A 123 0.58 0.27 -3.16
CA ALA A 123 -0.38 1.25 -3.65
C ALA A 123 -0.63 2.40 -2.66
N PHE A 124 -0.60 2.11 -1.36
CA PHE A 124 -0.92 3.09 -0.32
C PHE A 124 0.28 3.55 0.50
N GLY A 125 1.45 2.95 0.26
CA GLY A 125 2.70 3.22 0.97
C GLY A 125 2.67 2.68 2.40
N THR A 126 3.77 2.08 2.84
CA THR A 126 4.17 2.26 4.24
C THR A 126 4.12 3.75 4.52
N VAL A 127 3.38 4.16 5.55
CA VAL A 127 3.61 5.47 6.16
C VAL A 127 4.96 5.36 6.87
N GLU A 128 6.06 5.22 6.12
CA GLU A 128 7.29 5.87 6.53
C GLU A 128 6.99 7.34 6.32
N GLU A 129 6.52 7.99 7.39
CA GLU A 129 6.91 9.36 7.64
C GLU A 129 8.42 9.39 7.42
N GLU A 130 8.87 9.81 6.24
CA GLU A 130 10.16 10.48 6.14
C GLU A 130 10.11 11.53 7.25
N PRO A 131 10.94 11.42 8.30
CA PRO A 131 10.95 12.43 9.32
C PRO A 131 11.22 13.75 8.59
N ALA A 132 10.35 14.73 8.81
CA ALA A 132 10.57 16.12 8.41
C ALA A 132 11.79 16.68 9.15
N SER A 133 12.96 16.18 8.81
CA SER A 133 14.27 16.56 9.29
C SER A 133 15.05 17.07 8.09
N GLN A 134 14.56 18.19 7.56
CA GLN A 134 15.37 19.24 6.96
C GLN A 134 14.48 20.48 6.82
N GLN A 135 14.16 21.03 8.00
CA GLN A 135 13.94 22.46 8.13
C GLN A 135 15.05 23.16 7.35
N GLN A 136 14.64 23.93 6.35
CA GLN A 136 15.48 24.89 5.64
C GLN A 136 16.19 25.75 6.68
N GLN A 137 17.48 25.49 6.91
CA GLN A 137 18.34 26.47 7.56
C GLN A 137 18.54 27.61 6.57
N PRO A 138 18.20 28.86 6.89
CA PRO A 138 18.62 29.99 6.07
C PRO A 138 20.15 30.02 6.09
N GLN A 139 20.75 29.81 4.92
CA GLN A 139 22.19 29.91 4.70
C GLN A 139 22.67 31.31 5.14
N GLN A 140 23.29 31.40 6.32
CA GLN A 140 24.06 32.57 6.70
C GLN A 140 25.36 32.57 5.90
N PRO A 141 25.71 33.66 5.18
CA PRO A 141 26.98 33.73 4.48
C PRO A 141 28.12 33.71 5.51
N SER A 142 29.01 32.73 5.35
CA SER A 142 30.17 32.52 6.22
C SER A 142 31.10 33.73 6.17
N ARG A 143 31.17 34.46 7.27
CA ARG A 143 32.13 35.55 7.49
C ARG A 143 33.50 34.91 7.73
N PRO A 144 34.55 35.21 6.94
CA PRO A 144 35.86 34.60 7.15
C PRO A 144 36.43 34.99 8.52
N ALA A 145 36.86 33.97 9.26
CA ALA A 145 37.43 34.09 10.59
C ALA A 145 38.78 34.85 10.54
N ARG A 146 38.93 35.79 11.48
CA ARG A 146 40.16 36.55 11.74
C ARG A 146 41.34 35.59 11.97
N ARG A 147 42.40 35.77 11.18
CA ARG A 147 43.73 35.21 11.44
C ARG A 147 44.40 35.99 12.59
N PRO A 148 45.08 35.34 13.55
CA PRO A 148 45.80 36.03 14.62
C PRO A 148 47.07 36.70 14.07
N ALA A 149 47.38 37.90 14.56
CA ALA A 149 48.60 38.63 14.23
C ALA A 149 49.79 38.15 15.07
N PRO A 150 50.98 38.07 14.46
CA PRO A 150 52.22 38.52 15.09
C PRO A 150 52.85 39.68 14.32
N ARG A 151 53.45 40.59 15.08
CA ARG A 151 54.31 41.70 14.65
C ARG A 151 55.59 41.16 14.03
N ASP A 152 56.11 41.82 13.02
CA ASP A 152 57.33 42.63 13.09
C ASP A 152 57.64 43.21 11.70
N ASP A 153 58.08 44.47 11.75
CA ASP A 153 59.06 45.17 10.92
C ASP A 153 59.24 44.73 9.46
N ASP A 154 59.08 45.68 8.53
CA ASP A 154 60.05 45.97 7.47
C ASP A 154 59.54 47.14 6.61
N ASP A 155 60.01 48.33 6.95
CA ASP A 155 60.06 49.49 6.06
C ASP A 155 60.93 49.15 4.83
N TYR A 156 60.34 49.10 3.64
CA TYR A 156 61.10 49.22 2.40
C TYR A 156 60.25 49.82 1.26
N PHE A 157 59.90 51.10 1.45
CA PHE A 157 59.71 52.03 0.33
C PHE A 157 61.07 52.64 0.02
N ASP A 158 61.79 52.01 -0.89
CA ASP A 158 62.97 52.55 -1.57
C ASP A 158 63.00 51.85 -2.94
N ASP A 159 62.44 52.50 -3.96
CA ASP A 159 63.13 53.38 -4.90
C ASP A 159 63.62 52.62 -6.14
N GLY A 160 63.39 53.25 -7.28
CA GLY A 160 64.01 52.92 -8.55
C GLY A 160 63.54 51.61 -9.19
N SER A 161 62.72 51.72 -10.24
CA SER A 161 63.25 51.32 -11.55
C SER A 161 62.34 51.50 -12.76
N PHE A 162 62.53 52.64 -13.43
CA PHE A 162 62.80 52.77 -14.86
C PHE A 162 61.92 51.97 -15.86
N LEU A 163 60.94 52.64 -16.48
CA LEU A 163 60.88 52.94 -17.93
C LEU A 163 59.47 53.37 -18.37
N ARG A 164 59.21 54.69 -18.41
CA ARG A 164 58.32 55.31 -19.40
C ARG A 164 58.69 56.77 -19.69
N ARG A 165 59.48 56.95 -20.76
CA ARG A 165 59.52 58.08 -21.70
C ARG A 165 59.80 59.51 -21.18
N SER A 166 60.88 60.06 -21.76
CA SER A 166 61.20 61.46 -22.09
C SER A 166 61.87 62.29 -21.00
#